data_AF-A2RSX7-F1
#
_entry.id   AF-A2RSX7-F1
#
_cell.length_a   1.000
_cell.length_b   1.000
_cell.length_c   1.000
_cell.angle_alpha   90.00
_cell.angle_beta   90.00
_cell.angle_gamma   90.00
#
_symmetry.space_group_name_H-M   'P 1'
#
loop_
_entity.id
_entity.type
_entity.pdbx_description
1 polymer ?
#
loop_
_entity_poly.entity_id
_entity_poly.type
_entity_poly.pdbx_seq_one_letter_code
_entity_poly.pdbx_strand_id
1 'polypeptide(L)'
;MAEQRLPVPRLRGVSREQFMEHLYPQRKPLVLEGLDLGSCTSKWTVDYLSQVGGTKEVKIHVAAVPQMDFISKNFVYRTLPFNKLVQRAAEETHKEFFISEDEKYYLRSLGEDPRKDVADIRQQFPSLGGDITFPMFFREEQFFSSVFRISSPGLQLWTHYDVMDNFLIQVTGKKRITLFNPRDAQYLYLSGSKSEVLNIDSPDLDKYPLFPKARRYECSLEAGDVLFIPALWFHNVVSEEFGVGVNIFWKHLPSECYDTTDTYGNKDPVAASRAVQILDRALKTLAELPEEYRDFYARQMVLRIQDKAYSKNFE
;
A
#
# COMPACT_ATOMS: atom_id res chain seq x y z
N MET A 1 -0.23 -22.18 -17.69
CA MET A 1 -0.75 -21.02 -18.45
C MET A 1 0.26 -19.91 -18.29
N ALA A 2 0.68 -19.26 -19.37
CA ALA A 2 1.66 -18.17 -19.29
C ALA A 2 1.11 -17.07 -18.37
N GLU A 3 1.92 -16.70 -17.40
CA GLU A 3 1.59 -15.86 -16.25
C GLU A 3 1.31 -14.42 -16.75
N GLN A 4 0.03 -14.14 -17.05
CA GLN A 4 -0.42 -12.99 -17.84
C GLN A 4 -0.12 -11.67 -17.11
N ARG A 5 1.02 -11.05 -17.43
CA ARG A 5 1.38 -9.69 -17.00
C ARG A 5 0.59 -8.70 -17.83
N LEU A 6 -0.30 -7.94 -17.19
CA LEU A 6 -1.00 -6.84 -17.82
C LEU A 6 -0.33 -5.51 -17.50
N PRO A 7 -0.23 -4.57 -18.45
CA PRO A 7 0.17 -3.21 -18.12
C PRO A 7 -0.95 -2.49 -17.37
N VAL A 8 -0.61 -1.68 -16.38
CA VAL A 8 -1.53 -0.66 -15.85
C VAL A 8 -1.67 0.45 -16.91
N PRO A 9 -2.88 0.86 -17.28
CA PRO A 9 -3.08 1.97 -18.22
C PRO A 9 -2.36 3.24 -17.74
N ARG A 10 -1.85 4.02 -18.69
CA ARG A 10 -1.19 5.31 -18.43
C ARG A 10 -1.89 6.39 -19.25
N LEU A 11 -2.26 7.50 -18.62
CA LEU A 11 -2.98 8.60 -19.26
C LEU A 11 -2.33 9.94 -18.90
N ARG A 12 -2.16 10.81 -19.90
CA ARG A 12 -1.65 12.17 -19.76
C ARG A 12 -2.76 13.20 -19.97
N GLY A 13 -2.69 14.33 -19.27
CA GLY A 13 -3.63 15.45 -19.46
C GLY A 13 -5.05 15.16 -18.96
N VAL A 14 -5.20 14.24 -18.02
CA VAL A 14 -6.49 13.90 -17.40
C VAL A 14 -6.96 15.07 -16.53
N SER A 15 -8.15 15.60 -16.83
CA SER A 15 -8.77 16.64 -15.99
C SER A 15 -9.40 16.03 -14.73
N ARG A 16 -9.61 16.87 -13.71
CA ARG A 16 -10.34 16.47 -12.48
C ARG A 16 -11.73 15.89 -12.79
N GLU A 17 -12.46 16.54 -13.68
CA GLU A 17 -13.82 16.12 -14.09
C GLU A 17 -13.77 14.77 -14.81
N GLN A 18 -12.88 14.62 -15.79
CA GLN A 18 -12.69 13.35 -16.50
C GLN A 18 -12.32 12.21 -15.54
N PHE A 19 -11.43 12.47 -14.59
CA PHE A 19 -11.08 11.47 -13.59
C PHE A 19 -12.29 11.09 -12.75
N MET A 20 -12.98 12.07 -12.14
CA MET A 20 -14.07 11.82 -11.20
C MET A 20 -15.29 11.16 -11.84
N GLU A 21 -15.65 11.56 -13.06
CA GLU A 21 -16.88 11.11 -13.71
C GLU A 21 -16.70 9.84 -14.54
N HIS A 22 -15.49 9.58 -15.07
CA HIS A 22 -15.30 8.51 -16.05
C HIS A 22 -14.25 7.48 -15.67
N LEU A 23 -13.19 7.85 -14.95
CA LEU A 23 -12.07 6.94 -14.63
C LEU A 23 -12.20 6.36 -13.22
N TYR A 24 -12.47 7.21 -12.24
CA TYR A 24 -12.65 6.86 -10.85
C TYR A 24 -13.77 5.81 -10.63
N PRO A 25 -14.95 5.90 -11.29
CA PRO A 25 -16.01 4.90 -11.13
C PRO A 25 -15.67 3.53 -11.72
N GLN A 26 -14.63 3.41 -12.57
CA GLN A 26 -14.23 2.13 -13.14
C GLN A 26 -13.52 1.21 -12.13
N ARG A 27 -13.04 1.78 -11.01
CA ARG A 27 -12.40 1.03 -9.91
C ARG A 27 -11.22 0.16 -10.36
N LYS A 28 -10.44 0.64 -11.32
CA LYS A 28 -9.21 0.01 -11.83
C LYS A 28 -8.00 0.92 -11.61
N PRO A 29 -6.81 0.36 -11.36
CA PRO A 29 -5.58 1.13 -11.24
C PRO A 29 -5.27 1.88 -12.53
N LEU A 30 -4.68 3.06 -12.38
CA LEU A 30 -4.37 3.96 -13.49
C LEU A 30 -3.17 4.83 -13.13
N VAL A 31 -2.21 4.95 -14.03
CA VAL A 31 -1.13 5.95 -13.90
C VAL A 31 -1.55 7.24 -14.60
N LEU A 32 -1.42 8.35 -13.90
CA LEU A 32 -1.65 9.71 -14.38
C LEU A 32 -0.30 10.39 -14.58
N GLU A 33 -0.07 10.85 -15.80
CA GLU A 33 1.19 11.47 -16.22
C GLU A 33 1.04 12.98 -16.38
N GLY A 34 2.07 13.72 -15.94
CA GLY A 34 2.17 15.17 -16.19
C GLY A 34 1.16 16.02 -15.42
N LEU A 35 0.69 15.56 -14.26
CA LEU A 35 -0.04 16.40 -13.31
C LEU A 35 0.91 17.46 -12.72
N ASP A 36 0.38 18.65 -12.44
CA ASP A 36 1.12 19.66 -11.68
C ASP A 36 1.14 19.26 -10.20
N LEU A 37 2.30 18.81 -9.74
CA LEU A 37 2.55 18.41 -8.36
C LEU A 37 3.23 19.52 -7.55
N GLY A 38 3.35 20.73 -8.09
CA GLY A 38 4.10 21.82 -7.49
C GLY A 38 5.61 21.65 -7.67
N SER A 39 6.39 22.35 -6.84
CA SER A 39 7.85 22.40 -6.97
C SER A 39 8.58 21.14 -6.46
N CYS A 40 7.90 20.25 -5.73
CA CYS A 40 8.52 19.09 -5.07
C CYS A 40 9.31 18.18 -6.02
N THR A 41 8.83 17.94 -7.24
CA THR A 41 9.49 17.08 -8.25
C THR A 41 10.84 17.63 -8.72
N SER A 42 11.04 18.94 -8.60
CA SER A 42 12.29 19.62 -8.97
C SER A 42 13.20 19.89 -7.77
N LYS A 43 12.62 20.16 -6.59
CA LYS A 43 13.37 20.55 -5.39
C LYS A 43 13.89 19.41 -4.55
N TRP A 44 13.19 18.28 -4.46
CA TRP A 44 13.43 17.24 -3.45
C TRP A 44 14.66 16.36 -3.74
N THR A 45 15.83 16.98 -3.86
CA THR A 45 17.12 16.31 -3.81
C THR A 45 17.42 15.81 -2.39
N VAL A 46 18.36 14.87 -2.25
CA VAL A 46 18.83 14.36 -0.95
C VAL A 46 19.25 15.52 -0.04
N ASP A 47 20.01 16.48 -0.56
CA ASP A 47 20.48 17.65 0.19
C ASP A 47 19.34 18.57 0.63
N TYR A 48 18.42 18.89 -0.29
CA TYR A 48 17.28 19.75 0.02
C TYR A 48 16.38 19.12 1.09
N LEU A 49 16.02 17.84 0.92
CA LEU A 49 15.22 17.10 1.89
C LEU A 49 15.92 17.03 3.25
N SER A 50 17.23 16.80 3.27
CA SER A 50 18.02 16.77 4.50
C SER A 50 18.05 18.12 5.21
N GLN A 51 18.17 19.21 4.46
CA GLN A 51 18.17 20.56 5.00
C GLN A 51 16.79 20.98 5.51
N VAL A 52 15.75 20.79 4.70
CA VAL A 52 14.40 21.32 4.95
C VAL A 52 13.58 20.43 5.88
N GLY A 53 13.71 19.10 5.77
CA GLY A 53 13.07 18.16 6.69
C GLY A 53 13.74 18.11 8.08
N GLY A 54 15.00 18.53 8.16
CA GLY A 54 15.72 18.76 9.41
C GLY A 54 15.93 17.51 10.25
N THR A 55 16.00 17.69 11.57
CA THR A 55 16.38 16.65 12.53
C THR A 55 15.19 16.01 13.24
N LYS A 56 13.98 16.13 12.70
CA LYS A 56 12.79 15.48 13.28
C LYS A 56 13.01 13.97 13.32
N GLU A 57 12.88 13.38 14.50
CA GLU A 57 12.99 11.94 14.68
C GLU A 57 11.83 11.21 13.98
N VAL A 58 12.16 10.25 13.14
CA VAL A 58 11.18 9.44 12.40
C VAL A 58 11.39 7.95 12.64
N LYS A 59 10.29 7.21 12.75
CA LYS A 59 10.32 5.75 12.88
C LYS A 59 10.54 5.11 11.52
N ILE A 60 11.51 4.21 11.45
CA ILE A 60 11.97 3.58 10.22
C ILE A 60 12.08 2.07 10.39
N HIS A 61 12.06 1.37 9.27
CA HIS A 61 12.42 -0.03 9.18
C HIS A 61 13.84 -0.12 8.62
N VAL A 62 14.61 -1.05 9.17
CA VAL A 62 15.96 -1.37 8.72
C VAL A 62 16.03 -2.87 8.45
N ALA A 63 16.47 -3.26 7.26
CA ALA A 63 16.58 -4.64 6.84
C ALA A 63 17.97 -4.92 6.26
N ALA A 64 18.63 -6.01 6.65
CA ALA A 64 19.92 -6.39 6.07
C ALA A 64 19.80 -6.98 4.64
N VAL A 65 18.57 -7.26 4.19
CA VAL A 65 18.30 -7.81 2.86
C VAL A 65 17.21 -7.00 2.16
N PRO A 66 17.19 -6.95 0.81
CA PRO A 66 16.23 -6.13 0.07
C PRO A 66 14.77 -6.59 0.23
N GLN A 67 14.53 -7.90 0.27
CA GLN A 67 13.19 -8.49 0.40
C GLN A 67 12.79 -8.54 1.88
N MET A 68 11.93 -7.62 2.31
CA MET A 68 11.39 -7.62 3.68
C MET A 68 10.36 -8.75 3.87
N ASP A 69 10.44 -9.41 5.02
CA ASP A 69 9.61 -10.55 5.38
C ASP A 69 8.87 -10.26 6.70
N PHE A 70 7.54 -10.16 6.65
CA PHE A 70 6.71 -9.95 7.85
C PHE A 70 6.40 -11.24 8.61
N ILE A 71 6.57 -12.40 7.99
CA ILE A 71 6.35 -13.73 8.57
C ILE A 71 7.50 -14.04 9.52
N SER A 72 8.74 -14.01 9.02
CA SER A 72 9.94 -14.21 9.83
C SER A 72 10.40 -12.95 10.58
N LYS A 73 9.89 -11.77 10.19
CA LYS A 73 10.28 -10.45 10.73
C LYS A 73 11.78 -10.20 10.60
N ASN A 74 12.32 -10.35 9.38
CA ASN A 74 13.74 -10.16 9.06
C ASN A 74 14.22 -8.69 9.05
N PHE A 75 13.49 -7.78 9.70
CA PHE A 75 13.76 -6.36 9.76
C PHE A 75 13.52 -5.84 11.19
N VAL A 76 14.13 -4.71 11.52
CA VAL A 76 13.99 -4.08 12.84
C VAL A 76 13.45 -2.67 12.73
N TYR A 77 12.70 -2.24 13.74
CA TYR A 77 12.29 -0.85 13.89
C TYR A 77 13.39 -0.04 14.56
N ARG A 78 13.68 1.13 14.01
CA ARG A 78 14.61 2.11 14.57
C ARG A 78 14.02 3.52 14.46
N THR A 79 14.73 4.47 15.03
CA THR A 79 14.44 5.90 14.88
C THR A 79 15.71 6.58 14.40
N LEU A 80 15.56 7.51 13.45
CA LEU A 80 16.64 8.39 13.02
C LEU A 80 16.08 9.81 12.82
N PRO A 81 16.93 10.85 12.97
CA PRO A 81 16.66 12.16 12.40
C PRO A 81 16.35 12.06 10.91
N PHE A 82 15.32 12.78 10.43
CA PHE A 82 14.86 12.73 9.04
C PHE A 82 16.00 12.97 8.03
N ASN A 83 16.86 13.96 8.28
CA ASN A 83 18.01 14.23 7.43
C ASN A 83 18.99 13.05 7.34
N LYS A 84 19.28 12.37 8.44
CA LYS A 84 20.15 11.19 8.47
C LYS A 84 19.52 10.01 7.75
N LEU A 85 18.21 9.80 7.91
CA LEU A 85 17.49 8.81 7.14
C LEU A 85 17.61 9.07 5.64
N VAL A 86 17.36 10.31 5.19
CA VAL A 86 17.39 10.63 3.76
C VAL A 86 18.78 10.39 3.16
N GLN A 87 19.83 10.82 3.86
CA GLN A 87 21.21 10.56 3.46
C GLN A 87 21.50 9.07 3.35
N ARG A 88 21.22 8.31 4.41
CA ARG A 88 21.51 6.87 4.44
C ARG A 88 20.65 6.09 3.46
N ALA A 89 19.38 6.43 3.27
CA ALA A 89 18.52 5.74 2.30
C ALA A 89 19.02 5.90 0.86
N ALA A 90 19.73 6.99 0.54
CA ALA A 90 20.32 7.24 -0.78
C ALA A 90 21.68 6.57 -0.99
N GLU A 91 22.33 6.09 0.07
CA GLU A 91 23.61 5.37 0.00
C GLU A 91 23.40 3.88 -0.34
N GLU A 92 24.38 3.26 -0.99
CA GLU A 92 24.41 1.81 -1.20
C GLU A 92 25.11 1.07 -0.05
N THR A 93 26.20 1.65 0.46
CA THR A 93 27.01 1.15 1.57
C THR A 93 27.20 2.26 2.61
N HIS A 94 26.94 1.94 3.88
CA HIS A 94 26.84 2.89 4.98
C HIS A 94 28.05 2.83 5.89
N LYS A 95 28.58 4.00 6.26
CA LYS A 95 29.62 4.11 7.31
C LYS A 95 29.06 3.91 8.71
N GLU A 96 27.83 4.36 8.94
CA GLU A 96 27.10 4.20 10.18
C GLU A 96 25.81 3.41 9.91
N PHE A 97 25.66 2.26 10.54
CA PHE A 97 24.55 1.32 10.31
C PHE A 97 24.06 0.69 11.62
N PHE A 98 22.92 0.01 11.58
CA PHE A 98 22.30 -0.68 12.72
C PHE A 98 22.52 -2.20 12.73
N ILE A 99 22.62 -2.82 11.55
CA ILE A 99 22.71 -4.26 11.32
C ILE A 99 23.95 -4.57 10.48
N SER A 100 24.05 -3.97 9.30
CA SER A 100 25.12 -4.24 8.32
C SER A 100 25.39 -3.03 7.43
N GLU A 101 26.57 -2.97 6.81
CA GLU A 101 26.96 -1.87 5.93
C GLU A 101 26.08 -1.72 4.68
N ASP A 102 25.44 -2.79 4.20
CA ASP A 102 24.54 -2.75 3.03
C ASP A 102 23.04 -2.78 3.40
N GLU A 103 22.70 -2.45 4.65
CA GLU A 103 21.31 -2.47 5.11
C GLU A 103 20.41 -1.49 4.32
N LYS A 104 19.13 -1.82 4.19
CA LYS A 104 18.14 -1.02 3.48
C LYS A 104 17.21 -0.32 4.46
N TYR A 105 16.90 0.93 4.14
CA TYR A 105 16.06 1.80 4.96
C TYR A 105 14.68 1.99 4.33
N TYR A 106 13.65 1.96 5.16
CA TYR A 106 12.28 2.29 4.76
C TYR A 106 11.57 3.18 5.78
N LEU A 107 11.11 4.33 5.32
CA LEU A 107 10.19 5.21 6.03
C LEU A 107 8.78 5.07 5.48
N ARG A 108 7.85 4.89 6.42
CA ARG A 108 6.42 5.19 6.26
C ARG A 108 6.07 6.18 7.36
N SER A 109 5.81 7.44 7.03
CA SER A 109 5.50 8.44 8.07
C SER A 109 4.23 8.07 8.84
N LEU A 110 4.20 8.38 10.12
CA LEU A 110 3.09 8.15 11.06
C LEU A 110 2.73 9.48 11.69
N GLY A 111 1.48 9.70 12.11
CA GLY A 111 1.07 10.88 12.87
C GLY A 111 1.87 11.08 14.18
N GLU A 112 1.74 12.25 14.81
CA GLU A 112 2.47 12.61 16.04
C GLU A 112 2.24 11.60 17.17
N ASP A 113 0.97 11.27 17.49
CA ASP A 113 0.61 10.08 18.25
C ASP A 113 0.02 9.02 17.29
N PRO A 114 0.78 7.99 16.88
CA PRO A 114 0.31 6.98 15.93
C PRO A 114 -0.94 6.21 16.38
N ARG A 115 -1.33 6.30 17.67
CA ARG A 115 -2.54 5.66 18.20
C ARG A 115 -3.81 6.47 17.94
N LYS A 116 -3.69 7.76 17.62
CA LYS A 116 -4.81 8.70 17.49
C LYS A 116 -4.75 9.53 16.21
N ASP A 117 -3.53 9.85 15.77
CA ASP A 117 -3.29 10.76 14.65
C ASP A 117 -2.90 9.97 13.41
N VAL A 118 -3.60 10.26 12.32
CA VAL A 118 -3.18 9.91 10.96
C VAL A 118 -1.91 10.69 10.60
N ALA A 119 -1.14 10.16 9.64
CA ALA A 119 -0.05 10.96 9.07
C ALA A 119 -0.63 12.08 8.20
N ASP A 120 -0.07 13.28 8.30
CA ASP A 120 -0.35 14.37 7.36
C ASP A 120 0.94 15.16 7.14
N ILE A 121 1.54 15.01 5.96
CA ILE A 121 2.79 15.68 5.58
C ILE A 121 2.69 17.19 5.79
N ARG A 122 1.52 17.80 5.55
CA ARG A 122 1.32 19.25 5.73
C ARG A 122 1.45 19.69 7.19
N GLN A 123 1.10 18.80 8.13
CA GLN A 123 1.24 19.06 9.56
C GLN A 123 2.64 18.69 10.06
N GLN A 124 3.15 17.55 9.60
CA GLN A 124 4.36 16.94 10.15
C GLN A 124 5.65 17.48 9.56
N PHE A 125 5.60 17.93 8.31
CA PHE A 125 6.69 18.54 7.56
C PHE A 125 6.18 19.78 6.80
N PRO A 126 5.73 20.86 7.48
CA PRO A 126 5.03 21.96 6.83
C PRO A 126 5.78 22.59 5.64
N SER A 127 7.09 22.75 5.76
CA SER A 127 7.93 23.29 4.68
C SER A 127 7.94 22.38 3.44
N LEU A 128 8.09 21.06 3.62
CA LEU A 128 8.03 20.12 2.51
C LEU A 128 6.59 19.98 1.98
N GLY A 129 5.60 19.99 2.87
CA GLY A 129 4.18 20.00 2.51
C GLY A 129 3.78 21.21 1.66
N GLY A 130 4.48 22.34 1.79
CA GLY A 130 4.30 23.52 0.95
C GLY A 130 4.89 23.39 -0.47
N ASP A 131 5.79 22.42 -0.70
CA ASP A 131 6.37 22.20 -2.04
C ASP A 131 5.49 21.34 -2.95
N ILE A 132 4.58 20.54 -2.37
CA ILE A 132 3.76 19.56 -3.08
C ILE A 132 2.29 20.01 -3.18
N THR A 133 1.74 19.94 -4.38
CA THR A 133 0.31 20.13 -4.64
C THR A 133 -0.36 18.77 -4.79
N PHE A 134 -1.33 18.48 -3.92
CA PHE A 134 -2.09 17.24 -3.99
C PHE A 134 -3.07 17.28 -5.16
N PRO A 135 -3.14 16.23 -6.01
CA PRO A 135 -4.19 16.12 -7.01
C PRO A 135 -5.52 15.85 -6.30
N MET A 136 -6.27 16.92 -6.01
CA MET A 136 -7.55 16.89 -5.28
C MET A 136 -8.69 16.33 -6.14
N PHE A 137 -8.52 15.11 -6.64
CA PHE A 137 -9.54 14.33 -7.35
C PHE A 137 -10.39 13.52 -6.35
N PHE A 138 -10.80 14.21 -5.29
CA PHE A 138 -11.72 13.77 -4.24
C PHE A 138 -12.20 15.03 -3.52
N ARG A 139 -13.25 14.92 -2.69
CA ARG A 139 -13.71 16.04 -1.87
C ARG A 139 -12.85 16.15 -0.61
N GLU A 140 -12.59 17.36 -0.14
CA GLU A 140 -11.68 17.59 0.99
C GLU A 140 -12.13 16.86 2.26
N GLU A 141 -13.44 16.77 2.51
CA GLU A 141 -14.02 16.02 3.62
C GLU A 141 -13.75 14.50 3.57
N GLN A 142 -13.35 13.97 2.41
CA GLN A 142 -12.97 12.56 2.24
C GLN A 142 -11.50 12.32 2.58
N PHE A 143 -10.66 13.35 2.67
CA PHE A 143 -9.25 13.21 2.99
C PHE A 143 -9.07 12.41 4.29
N PHE A 144 -8.19 11.41 4.25
CA PHE A 144 -7.89 10.57 5.40
C PHE A 144 -6.46 10.78 5.90
N SER A 145 -5.46 10.70 5.02
CA SER A 145 -4.05 10.72 5.43
C SER A 145 -3.14 11.08 4.26
N SER A 146 -2.01 11.72 4.54
CA SER A 146 -0.91 11.86 3.59
C SER A 146 0.40 11.32 4.20
N VAL A 147 1.06 10.42 3.48
CA VAL A 147 2.12 9.55 4.01
C VAL A 147 3.38 9.68 3.17
N PHE A 148 4.50 10.06 3.80
CA PHE A 148 5.82 9.98 3.20
C PHE A 148 6.26 8.51 3.06
N ARG A 149 6.77 8.16 1.89
CA ARG A 149 7.41 6.88 1.57
C ARG A 149 8.82 7.14 1.07
N ILE A 150 9.83 6.82 1.86
CA ILE A 150 11.25 6.92 1.45
C ILE A 150 11.86 5.54 1.59
N SER A 151 12.48 5.04 0.52
CA SER A 151 13.06 3.70 0.50
C SER A 151 14.42 3.70 -0.19
N SER A 152 15.33 2.87 0.34
CA SER A 152 16.58 2.55 -0.33
C SER A 152 16.35 1.83 -1.67
N PRO A 153 17.26 1.97 -2.64
CA PRO A 153 17.23 1.19 -3.87
C PRO A 153 17.23 -0.32 -3.59
N GLY A 154 16.49 -1.07 -4.40
CA GLY A 154 16.30 -2.52 -4.31
C GLY A 154 15.31 -2.99 -3.25
N LEU A 155 14.89 -2.12 -2.31
CA LEU A 155 14.00 -2.53 -1.23
C LEU A 155 12.63 -2.94 -1.76
N GLN A 156 12.22 -4.16 -1.42
CA GLN A 156 10.91 -4.73 -1.73
C GLN A 156 10.04 -4.84 -0.48
N LEU A 157 8.91 -4.15 -0.51
CA LEU A 157 7.86 -4.29 0.50
C LEU A 157 6.94 -5.46 0.12
N TRP A 158 6.44 -6.20 1.11
CA TRP A 158 5.48 -7.27 0.87
C TRP A 158 4.17 -6.76 0.25
N THR A 159 3.48 -7.64 -0.47
CA THR A 159 2.18 -7.36 -1.06
C THR A 159 1.13 -7.17 0.04
N HIS A 160 0.39 -6.07 -0.02
CA HIS A 160 -0.71 -5.76 0.90
C HIS A 160 -1.81 -4.97 0.19
N TYR A 161 -2.94 -4.75 0.86
CA TYR A 161 -3.98 -3.82 0.44
C TYR A 161 -4.32 -2.83 1.55
N ASP A 162 -4.94 -1.71 1.15
CA ASP A 162 -5.50 -0.69 2.04
C ASP A 162 -7.03 -0.59 1.83
N VAL A 163 -7.74 -0.10 2.84
CA VAL A 163 -9.22 0.04 2.84
C VAL A 163 -9.65 1.40 2.26
N MET A 164 -8.70 2.33 2.13
CA MET A 164 -8.89 3.65 1.53
C MET A 164 -8.49 3.64 0.06
N ASP A 165 -9.05 4.56 -0.72
CA ASP A 165 -8.50 4.89 -2.03
C ASP A 165 -7.18 5.62 -1.87
N ASN A 166 -6.26 5.45 -2.82
CA ASN A 166 -4.90 5.92 -2.70
C ASN A 166 -4.38 6.52 -4.01
N PHE A 167 -3.72 7.67 -3.90
CA PHE A 167 -2.78 8.14 -4.90
C PHE A 167 -1.37 7.93 -4.40
N LEU A 168 -0.60 7.08 -5.08
CA LEU A 168 0.84 6.98 -4.90
C LEU A 168 1.52 7.95 -5.88
N ILE A 169 1.98 9.08 -5.36
CA ILE A 169 2.75 10.08 -6.09
C ILE A 169 4.23 9.71 -5.98
N GLN A 170 4.88 9.42 -7.11
CA GLN A 170 6.32 9.19 -7.16
C GLN A 170 7.00 10.53 -7.44
N VAL A 171 7.52 11.19 -6.39
CA VAL A 171 8.09 12.54 -6.52
C VAL A 171 9.51 12.49 -7.09
N THR A 172 10.34 11.55 -6.60
CA THR A 172 11.70 11.32 -7.08
C THR A 172 12.02 9.84 -7.18
N GLY A 173 12.94 9.48 -8.08
CA GLY A 173 13.39 8.11 -8.32
C GLY A 173 12.36 7.24 -9.03
N LYS A 174 12.78 6.03 -9.39
CA LYS A 174 11.95 5.03 -10.07
C LYS A 174 11.45 3.92 -9.13
N LYS A 175 10.20 3.49 -9.34
CA LYS A 175 9.54 2.47 -8.52
C LYS A 175 8.73 1.51 -9.38
N ARG A 176 8.91 0.20 -9.21
CA ARG A 176 8.10 -0.84 -9.83
C ARG A 176 6.94 -1.23 -8.91
N ILE A 177 5.74 -1.27 -9.46
CA ILE A 177 4.52 -1.65 -8.75
C ILE A 177 3.87 -2.81 -9.49
N THR A 178 3.53 -3.86 -8.74
CA THR A 178 2.69 -4.96 -9.22
C THR A 178 1.41 -4.99 -8.41
N LEU A 179 0.26 -4.96 -9.07
CA LEU A 179 -1.06 -4.99 -8.46
C LEU A 179 -1.83 -6.28 -8.79
N PHE A 180 -2.71 -6.68 -7.88
CA PHE A 180 -3.63 -7.79 -8.08
C PHE A 180 -5.06 -7.33 -7.77
N ASN A 181 -6.02 -7.87 -8.52
CA ASN A 181 -7.42 -7.53 -8.34
C ASN A 181 -7.88 -7.96 -6.94
N PRO A 182 -8.76 -7.20 -6.25
CA PRO A 182 -9.34 -7.62 -4.97
C PRO A 182 -9.92 -9.05 -4.99
N ARG A 183 -10.41 -9.51 -6.15
CA ARG A 183 -10.95 -10.87 -6.36
C ARG A 183 -9.90 -11.98 -6.38
N ASP A 184 -8.63 -11.63 -6.53
CA ASP A 184 -7.52 -12.58 -6.45
C ASP A 184 -7.12 -12.91 -5.00
N ALA A 185 -7.84 -12.40 -3.99
CA ALA A 185 -7.57 -12.65 -2.56
C ALA A 185 -7.36 -14.13 -2.23
N GLN A 186 -8.13 -15.04 -2.85
CA GLN A 186 -8.02 -16.49 -2.67
C GLN A 186 -6.73 -17.12 -3.23
N TYR A 187 -6.00 -16.40 -4.09
CA TYR A 187 -4.74 -16.83 -4.71
C TYR A 187 -3.51 -16.23 -4.02
N LEU A 188 -3.71 -15.25 -3.11
CA LEU A 188 -2.64 -14.46 -2.52
C LEU A 188 -2.22 -14.92 -1.11
N TYR A 189 -2.80 -15.99 -0.57
CA TYR A 189 -2.39 -16.56 0.73
C TYR A 189 -2.29 -15.49 1.83
N LEU A 190 -3.44 -14.88 2.13
CA LEU A 190 -3.49 -13.69 2.98
C LEU A 190 -3.39 -14.03 4.47
N SER A 191 -2.52 -13.29 5.16
CA SER A 191 -2.45 -13.18 6.62
C SER A 191 -2.84 -11.76 7.02
N GLY A 192 -4.13 -11.58 7.32
CA GLY A 192 -4.73 -10.24 7.48
C GLY A 192 -4.72 -9.48 6.16
N SER A 193 -4.11 -8.29 6.14
CA SER A 193 -4.01 -7.47 4.92
C SER A 193 -2.79 -7.77 4.04
N LYS A 194 -1.95 -8.74 4.43
CA LYS A 194 -0.66 -9.04 3.79
C LYS A 194 -0.68 -10.40 3.11
N SER A 195 -0.03 -10.53 1.96
CA SER A 195 0.16 -11.81 1.26
C SER A 195 1.45 -12.49 1.71
N GLU A 196 1.39 -13.78 2.00
CA GLU A 196 2.57 -14.58 2.37
C GLU A 196 3.53 -14.83 1.19
N VAL A 197 3.10 -14.61 -0.06
CA VAL A 197 3.95 -14.71 -1.23
C VAL A 197 4.87 -13.49 -1.31
N LEU A 198 6.10 -13.63 -0.77
CA LEU A 198 7.07 -12.53 -0.70
C LEU A 198 7.79 -12.28 -2.03
N ASN A 199 8.34 -13.32 -2.66
CA ASN A 199 8.96 -13.23 -3.98
C ASN A 199 7.91 -13.47 -5.07
N ILE A 200 7.26 -12.40 -5.51
CA ILE A 200 6.21 -12.47 -6.55
C ILE A 200 6.76 -12.73 -7.96
N ASP A 201 8.05 -12.50 -8.19
CA ASP A 201 8.69 -12.69 -9.50
C ASP A 201 9.15 -14.14 -9.70
N SER A 202 9.45 -14.84 -8.61
CA SER A 202 9.79 -16.27 -8.56
C SER A 202 9.14 -16.94 -7.33
N PRO A 203 7.81 -17.15 -7.34
CA PRO A 203 7.07 -17.70 -6.20
C PRO A 203 7.44 -19.16 -5.91
N ASP A 204 7.50 -19.51 -4.61
CA ASP A 204 7.62 -20.89 -4.13
C ASP A 204 6.29 -21.63 -4.37
N LEU A 205 6.16 -22.29 -5.54
CA LEU A 205 4.92 -22.93 -5.97
C LEU A 205 4.58 -24.21 -5.19
N ASP A 206 5.54 -24.79 -4.47
CA ASP A 206 5.28 -25.91 -3.57
C ASP A 206 4.49 -25.43 -2.35
N LYS A 207 4.79 -24.22 -1.85
CA LYS A 207 4.02 -23.57 -0.77
C LYS A 207 2.78 -22.85 -1.27
N TYR A 208 2.86 -22.20 -2.42
CA TYR A 208 1.83 -21.30 -2.93
C TYR A 208 1.28 -21.70 -4.31
N PRO A 209 0.76 -22.93 -4.49
CA PRO A 209 0.35 -23.47 -5.79
C PRO A 209 -0.80 -22.70 -6.46
N LEU A 210 -1.59 -21.92 -5.71
CA LEU A 210 -2.68 -21.11 -6.25
C LEU A 210 -2.22 -19.75 -6.78
N PHE A 211 -1.04 -19.27 -6.38
CA PHE A 211 -0.56 -17.93 -6.73
C PHE A 211 -0.48 -17.66 -8.24
N PRO A 212 -0.08 -18.61 -9.11
CA PRO A 212 -0.09 -18.42 -10.56
C PRO A 212 -1.46 -18.12 -11.17
N LYS A 213 -2.56 -18.31 -10.42
CA LYS A 213 -3.92 -17.94 -10.86
C LYS A 213 -4.22 -16.45 -10.63
N ALA A 214 -3.45 -15.77 -9.78
CA ALA A 214 -3.58 -14.32 -9.56
C ALA A 214 -3.11 -13.56 -10.80
N ARG A 215 -3.94 -12.64 -11.29
CA ARG A 215 -3.62 -11.84 -12.48
C ARG A 215 -2.87 -10.59 -12.06
N ARG A 216 -1.62 -10.48 -12.48
CA ARG A 216 -0.77 -9.35 -12.15
C ARG A 216 -0.88 -8.20 -13.16
N TYR A 217 -1.02 -7.00 -12.62
CA TYR A 217 -0.97 -5.74 -13.34
C TYR A 217 0.33 -5.04 -12.96
N GLU A 218 1.10 -4.52 -13.90
CA GLU A 218 2.43 -3.99 -13.62
C GLU A 218 2.62 -2.60 -14.23
N CYS A 219 3.30 -1.72 -13.49
CA CYS A 219 3.81 -0.46 -13.99
C CYS A 219 5.09 -0.05 -13.27
N SER A 220 5.97 0.66 -13.98
CA SER A 220 7.03 1.46 -13.34
C SER A 220 6.57 2.91 -13.27
N LEU A 221 6.69 3.52 -12.09
CA LEU A 221 6.51 4.96 -11.90
C LEU A 221 7.86 5.65 -12.02
N GLU A 222 7.89 6.64 -12.88
CA GLU A 222 8.97 7.62 -13.00
C GLU A 222 8.69 8.83 -12.09
N ALA A 223 9.68 9.70 -11.93
CA ALA A 223 9.49 10.95 -11.18
C ALA A 223 8.39 11.83 -11.82
N GLY A 224 7.40 12.21 -11.03
CA GLY A 224 6.23 12.97 -11.44
C GLY A 224 4.98 12.14 -11.74
N ASP A 225 5.10 10.81 -11.80
CA ASP A 225 3.95 9.93 -12.02
C ASP A 225 3.06 9.83 -10.77
N VAL A 226 1.75 9.71 -11.00
CA VAL A 226 0.76 9.43 -9.94
C VAL A 226 0.00 8.16 -10.26
N LEU A 227 0.12 7.13 -9.42
CA LEU A 227 -0.68 5.91 -9.54
C LEU A 227 -1.94 6.00 -8.67
N PHE A 228 -3.10 5.90 -9.29
CA PHE A 228 -4.36 5.60 -8.61
C PHE A 228 -4.41 4.12 -8.25
N ILE A 229 -4.61 3.84 -6.97
CA ILE A 229 -4.87 2.50 -6.43
C ILE A 229 -6.26 2.55 -5.77
N PRO A 230 -7.29 1.98 -6.40
CA PRO A 230 -8.59 1.85 -5.76
C PRO A 230 -8.46 0.98 -4.49
N ALA A 231 -9.24 1.29 -3.47
CA ALA A 231 -9.33 0.52 -2.24
C ALA A 231 -9.45 -0.98 -2.54
N LEU A 232 -8.86 -1.80 -1.67
CA LEU A 232 -8.80 -3.26 -1.74
C LEU A 232 -7.86 -3.83 -2.82
N TRP A 233 -7.32 -3.03 -3.73
CA TRP A 233 -6.33 -3.53 -4.69
C TRP A 233 -5.03 -3.86 -3.96
N PHE A 234 -4.61 -5.12 -4.10
CA PHE A 234 -3.32 -5.56 -3.57
C PHE A 234 -2.22 -4.94 -4.40
N HIS A 235 -1.13 -4.53 -3.76
CA HIS A 235 0.02 -3.94 -4.43
C HIS A 235 1.33 -4.35 -3.74
N ASN A 236 2.32 -4.71 -4.56
CA ASN A 236 3.71 -4.94 -4.21
C ASN A 236 4.55 -3.79 -4.77
N VAL A 237 5.53 -3.32 -4.02
CA VAL A 237 6.33 -2.15 -4.38
C VAL A 237 7.80 -2.48 -4.23
N VAL A 238 8.57 -2.26 -5.31
CA VAL A 238 10.03 -2.33 -5.33
C VAL A 238 10.57 -0.96 -5.71
N SER A 239 11.41 -0.38 -4.84
CA SER A 239 12.16 0.82 -5.17
C SER A 239 13.29 0.42 -6.12
N GLU A 240 13.20 0.75 -7.41
CA GLU A 240 14.28 0.45 -8.37
C GLU A 240 15.47 1.40 -8.14
N GLU A 241 15.16 2.62 -7.71
CA GLU A 241 16.12 3.63 -7.29
C GLU A 241 15.80 4.14 -5.88
N PHE A 242 16.72 4.94 -5.32
CA PHE A 242 16.39 5.80 -4.20
C PHE A 242 15.32 6.78 -4.67
N GLY A 243 14.27 6.93 -3.88
CA GLY A 243 13.18 7.80 -4.25
C GLY A 243 12.27 8.17 -3.09
N VAL A 244 11.62 9.31 -3.28
CA VAL A 244 10.62 9.82 -2.36
C VAL A 244 9.25 9.72 -3.03
N GLY A 245 8.35 9.00 -2.37
CA GLY A 245 6.94 8.95 -2.72
C GLY A 245 6.07 9.61 -1.65
N VAL A 246 4.90 10.06 -2.07
CA VAL A 246 3.83 10.54 -1.19
C VAL A 246 2.56 9.78 -1.51
N ASN A 247 2.01 9.07 -0.53
CA ASN A 247 0.67 8.51 -0.64
C ASN A 247 -0.37 9.50 -0.11
N ILE A 248 -1.50 9.61 -0.80
CA ILE A 248 -2.67 10.33 -0.33
C ILE A 248 -3.82 9.34 -0.24
N PHE A 249 -4.30 9.11 0.97
CA PHE A 249 -5.44 8.25 1.23
C PHE A 249 -6.71 9.07 1.43
N TRP A 250 -7.81 8.60 0.85
CA TRP A 250 -9.14 9.18 1.07
C TRP A 250 -10.24 8.12 1.15
N LYS A 251 -11.34 8.52 1.77
CA LYS A 251 -12.52 7.70 1.99
C LYS A 251 -13.36 7.62 0.72
N HIS A 252 -13.47 6.43 0.15
CA HIS A 252 -14.43 6.14 -0.91
C HIS A 252 -15.88 6.07 -0.39
N LEU A 253 -16.06 5.50 0.79
CA LEU A 253 -17.36 5.31 1.44
C LEU A 253 -17.71 6.50 2.36
N PRO A 254 -18.96 6.60 2.84
CA PRO A 254 -19.30 7.50 3.93
C PRO A 254 -18.41 7.28 5.16
N SER A 255 -18.08 8.35 5.89
CA SER A 255 -17.08 8.31 6.98
C SER A 255 -17.45 7.33 8.09
N GLU A 256 -18.74 7.17 8.37
CA GLU A 256 -19.30 6.26 9.38
C GLU A 256 -19.10 4.77 9.07
N CYS A 257 -18.72 4.42 7.85
CA CYS A 257 -18.41 3.03 7.49
C CYS A 257 -17.04 2.57 8.00
N TYR A 258 -16.14 3.50 8.33
CA TYR A 258 -14.76 3.21 8.71
C TYR A 258 -14.60 3.09 10.23
N ASP A 259 -13.63 2.29 10.68
CA ASP A 259 -13.26 2.22 12.09
C ASP A 259 -12.58 3.54 12.52
N THR A 260 -13.17 4.24 13.49
CA THR A 260 -12.66 5.53 13.99
C THR A 260 -11.32 5.41 14.72
N THR A 261 -10.89 4.20 15.07
CA THR A 261 -9.60 3.92 15.70
C THR A 261 -8.52 3.54 14.69
N ASP A 262 -8.83 3.53 13.39
CA ASP A 262 -7.85 3.28 12.35
C ASP A 262 -7.11 4.56 11.96
N THR A 263 -5.82 4.62 12.28
CA THR A 263 -4.91 5.70 11.87
C THR A 263 -4.04 5.30 10.67
N TYR A 264 -4.13 4.04 10.22
CA TYR A 264 -3.30 3.50 9.14
C TYR A 264 -4.04 3.44 7.82
N GLY A 265 -5.34 3.13 7.84
CA GLY A 265 -6.17 2.87 6.65
C GLY A 265 -6.23 1.39 6.28
N ASN A 266 -5.98 0.50 7.24
CA ASN A 266 -5.90 -0.95 7.02
C ASN A 266 -6.92 -1.76 7.82
N LYS A 267 -7.72 -1.14 8.70
CA LYS A 267 -8.77 -1.84 9.43
C LYS A 267 -10.00 -1.98 8.55
N ASP A 268 -10.63 -3.14 8.63
CA ASP A 268 -11.85 -3.42 7.90
C ASP A 268 -12.94 -2.39 8.22
N PRO A 269 -13.80 -2.04 7.23
CA PRO A 269 -15.01 -1.28 7.51
C PRO A 269 -15.83 -1.93 8.63
N VAL A 270 -16.50 -1.13 9.45
CA VAL A 270 -17.20 -1.58 10.67
C VAL A 270 -18.18 -2.73 10.37
N ALA A 271 -18.87 -2.64 9.23
CA ALA A 271 -19.79 -3.68 8.78
C ALA A 271 -19.09 -5.01 8.47
N ALA A 272 -17.93 -4.97 7.82
CA ALA A 272 -17.14 -6.16 7.50
C ALA A 272 -16.57 -6.80 8.78
N SER A 273 -15.99 -5.99 9.68
CA SER A 273 -15.49 -6.48 10.98
C SER A 273 -16.60 -7.15 11.79
N ARG A 274 -17.78 -6.54 11.87
CA ARG A 274 -18.95 -7.12 12.54
C ARG A 274 -19.42 -8.41 11.87
N ALA A 275 -19.41 -8.48 10.54
CA ALA A 275 -19.79 -9.69 9.81
C ALA A 275 -18.84 -10.85 10.09
N VAL A 276 -17.52 -10.59 10.16
CA VAL A 276 -16.51 -11.60 10.53
C VAL A 276 -16.76 -12.11 11.97
N GLN A 277 -17.03 -11.22 12.93
CA GLN A 277 -17.36 -11.65 14.30
C GLN A 277 -18.61 -12.53 14.37
N ILE A 278 -19.61 -12.29 13.51
CA ILE A 278 -20.82 -13.14 13.44
C ILE A 278 -20.48 -14.49 12.80
N LEU A 279 -19.65 -14.49 11.74
CA LEU A 279 -19.16 -15.71 11.10
C LEU A 279 -18.41 -16.59 12.11
N ASP A 280 -17.52 -16.03 12.91
CA ASP A 280 -16.78 -16.77 13.94
C ASP A 280 -17.71 -17.44 14.96
N ARG A 281 -18.80 -16.77 15.35
CA ARG A 281 -19.82 -17.38 16.23
C ARG A 281 -20.52 -18.55 15.55
N ALA A 282 -20.88 -18.42 14.27
CA ALA A 282 -21.50 -19.50 13.52
C ALA A 282 -20.55 -20.71 13.38
N LEU A 283 -19.27 -20.46 13.10
CA LEU A 283 -18.25 -21.51 13.05
C LEU A 283 -18.04 -22.19 14.40
N LYS A 284 -18.12 -21.44 15.51
CA LYS A 284 -18.06 -22.00 16.86
C LYS A 284 -19.23 -22.96 17.14
N THR A 285 -20.44 -22.62 16.73
CA THR A 285 -21.60 -23.54 16.85
C THR A 285 -21.42 -24.77 15.97
N LEU A 286 -20.92 -24.60 14.74
CA LEU A 286 -20.68 -25.72 13.83
C LEU A 286 -19.58 -26.67 14.36
N ALA A 287 -18.65 -26.17 15.17
CA ALA A 287 -17.59 -26.95 15.79
C ALA A 287 -18.08 -27.97 16.84
N GLU A 288 -19.34 -27.90 17.26
CA GLU A 288 -19.96 -28.88 18.18
C GLU A 288 -20.33 -30.20 17.47
N LEU A 289 -20.42 -30.20 16.14
CA LEU A 289 -20.70 -31.39 15.34
C LEU A 289 -19.42 -32.21 15.06
N PRO A 290 -19.54 -33.53 14.80
CA PRO A 290 -18.43 -34.32 14.28
C PRO A 290 -17.88 -33.72 12.98
N GLU A 291 -16.59 -33.96 12.73
CA GLU A 291 -15.84 -33.34 11.63
C GLU A 291 -16.50 -33.51 10.26
N GLU A 292 -17.02 -34.71 9.95
CA GLU A 292 -17.69 -35.00 8.69
C GLU A 292 -18.93 -34.10 8.46
N TYR A 293 -19.74 -33.93 9.51
CA TYR A 293 -20.93 -33.07 9.47
C TYR A 293 -20.52 -31.60 9.36
N ARG A 294 -19.50 -31.19 10.12
CA ARG A 294 -18.95 -29.83 10.08
C ARG A 294 -18.42 -29.47 8.69
N ASP A 295 -17.66 -30.35 8.03
CA ASP A 295 -17.16 -30.14 6.66
C ASP A 295 -18.32 -29.96 5.67
N PHE A 296 -19.31 -30.86 5.69
CA PHE A 296 -20.45 -30.79 4.79
C PHE A 296 -21.21 -29.45 4.92
N TYR A 297 -21.53 -29.05 6.15
CA TYR A 297 -22.26 -27.80 6.38
C TYR A 297 -21.41 -26.56 6.11
N ALA A 298 -20.10 -26.60 6.34
CA ALA A 298 -19.20 -25.50 5.98
C ALA A 298 -19.19 -25.27 4.46
N ARG A 299 -19.14 -26.32 3.64
CA ARG A 299 -19.24 -26.22 2.17
C ARG A 299 -20.56 -25.59 1.74
N GLN A 300 -21.68 -25.97 2.37
CA GLN A 300 -22.99 -25.37 2.11
C GLN A 300 -23.02 -23.87 2.45
N MET A 301 -22.39 -23.46 3.56
CA MET A 301 -22.29 -22.05 3.93
C MET A 301 -21.48 -21.25 2.91
N VAL A 302 -20.35 -21.78 2.43
CA VAL A 302 -19.52 -21.12 1.40
C VAL A 302 -20.32 -20.94 0.09
N LEU A 303 -21.01 -21.98 -0.38
CA LEU A 303 -21.85 -21.90 -1.58
C LEU A 303 -22.95 -20.84 -1.43
N ARG A 304 -23.57 -20.76 -0.25
CA ARG A 304 -24.60 -19.77 0.04
C ARG A 304 -24.05 -18.34 0.05
N ILE A 305 -22.82 -18.14 0.54
CA ILE A 305 -22.13 -16.83 0.48
C ILE A 305 -21.83 -16.47 -0.97
N GLN A 306 -21.27 -17.41 -1.74
CA GLN A 306 -20.96 -17.21 -3.16
C GLN A 306 -22.22 -16.83 -3.95
N ASP A 307 -23.32 -17.55 -3.78
CA ASP A 307 -24.57 -17.27 -4.49
C ASP A 307 -25.19 -15.91 -4.10
N LYS A 308 -25.23 -15.59 -2.80
CA LYS A 308 -25.95 -14.41 -2.30
C LYS A 308 -25.16 -13.11 -2.28
N ALA A 309 -23.83 -13.18 -2.15
CA ALA A 309 -23.01 -12.00 -1.91
C ALA A 309 -21.98 -11.72 -3.02
N TYR A 310 -21.59 -12.72 -3.82
CA TYR A 310 -20.62 -12.45 -4.90
C TYR A 310 -21.35 -11.83 -6.09
N SER A 311 -20.88 -10.65 -6.50
CA SER A 311 -21.40 -9.99 -7.69
C SER A 311 -20.88 -10.64 -8.96
N LYS A 312 -21.79 -10.85 -9.93
CA LYS A 312 -21.47 -11.30 -11.29
C LYS A 312 -21.08 -10.16 -12.24
N ASN A 313 -21.18 -8.91 -11.79
CA ASN A 313 -21.13 -7.73 -12.67
C ASN A 313 -19.78 -6.99 -12.71
N PHE A 314 -18.80 -7.39 -11.91
CA PHE A 314 -17.50 -6.73 -11.88
C PHE A 314 -16.42 -7.70 -12.38
N GLU A 315 -15.78 -7.41 -13.51
CA GLU A 315 -14.56 -8.10 -13.98
C GLU A 315 -13.33 -7.21 -13.77
#